data_AF-A0A7X8XGA3-F1
#
_entry.id   AF-A0A7X8XGA3-F1
#
_cell.length_a   1.000
_cell.length_b   1.000
_cell.length_c   1.000
_cell.angle_alpha   90.00
_cell.angle_beta   90.00
_cell.angle_gamma   90.00
#
_symmetry.space_group_name_H-M   'P 1'
#
loop_
_entity.id
_entity.type
_entity.pdbx_description
1 polymer ?
#
loop_
_entity_poly.entity_id
_entity_poly.type
_entity_poly.pdbx_seq_one_letter_code
_entity_poly.pdbx_strand_id
1 'polypeptide(L)'
;MFDIDYAKTPVTDFYGINCFTEIEMGKYLSDYVIRELKEVQRGQRELSSELADHVASAMRQWALAKGATHFCHWFQPLTGLTAEKHDSFITPTKGGKVLLEFSGKELIKGEGDASAFPNGGLRATFEARGYTAWDTSSPAFLKEVSGVKTLYIPTAFFSYNGEALDKKVPLLRSVQAVEKQTLRVLKALGKTPAKRIIVNIGPEQEYFLVDKRFYDERADLRLAGRTVMGNLGAKGQELNDHYYGTIGDRVTVFMSELNYELWKLGISSKTQHKEAAPNQFEIAVVYDAANLSTDHNQLLMDVLQMVALRHGMVALLHEKPFAGVNGSGKHDNWSLATEDGTNLYAPGNDLEENLQFLLFLTAFIKAMDEYAPLIRAGAATAGNDHRLGSSEAPPAIISIYLGEQLSSILEAITKEGSCAKGKSQYVKMGISALPQLPKDLTDRNRTSPIAFTGNKFEYRMVGSSQSMA
;
A
#
# COMPACT_ATOMS: atom_id res chain seq x y z
N MET A 1 -26.37 13.03 1.56
CA MET A 1 -26.04 12.16 0.41
C MET A 1 -24.87 12.81 -0.28
N PHE A 2 -23.80 12.06 -0.54
CA PHE A 2 -22.65 12.58 -1.29
C PHE A 2 -23.08 12.86 -2.72
N ASP A 3 -22.85 14.08 -3.19
CA ASP A 3 -23.30 14.56 -4.50
C ASP A 3 -22.24 15.50 -5.06
N ILE A 4 -21.36 14.96 -5.90
CA ILE A 4 -20.34 15.72 -6.62
C ILE A 4 -20.56 15.58 -8.12
N ASP A 5 -20.56 16.71 -8.81
CA ASP A 5 -20.67 16.79 -10.26
C ASP A 5 -19.27 16.92 -10.87
N TYR A 6 -18.69 15.79 -11.30
CA TYR A 6 -17.35 15.77 -11.89
C TYR A 6 -17.24 16.52 -13.22
N ALA A 7 -18.36 16.87 -13.87
CA ALA A 7 -18.33 17.75 -15.03
C ALA A 7 -18.05 19.21 -14.64
N LYS A 8 -18.44 19.62 -13.43
CA LYS A 8 -18.17 20.96 -12.87
C LYS A 8 -16.92 21.01 -12.00
N THR A 9 -16.57 19.90 -11.37
CA THR A 9 -15.37 19.77 -10.54
C THR A 9 -14.54 18.59 -11.04
N PRO A 10 -13.76 18.79 -12.11
CA PRO A 10 -12.85 17.78 -12.64
C PRO A 10 -11.93 17.22 -11.58
N VAL A 11 -11.59 15.92 -11.69
CA VAL A 11 -10.67 15.24 -10.76
C VAL A 11 -9.32 15.95 -10.67
N THR A 12 -8.84 16.50 -11.78
CA THR A 12 -7.58 17.26 -11.86
C THR A 12 -7.52 18.46 -10.92
N ASP A 13 -8.66 19.02 -10.53
CA ASP A 13 -8.72 20.27 -9.76
C ASP A 13 -8.58 20.03 -8.25
N PHE A 14 -8.87 18.81 -7.79
CA PHE A 14 -8.82 18.45 -6.37
C PHE A 14 -7.94 17.23 -6.07
N TYR A 15 -7.39 16.55 -7.07
CA TYR A 15 -6.48 15.44 -6.86
C TYR A 15 -5.26 15.89 -6.03
N GLY A 16 -5.01 15.22 -4.90
CA GLY A 16 -3.93 15.54 -3.98
C GLY A 16 -4.09 16.88 -3.25
N ILE A 17 -5.27 17.52 -3.28
CA ILE A 17 -5.50 18.83 -2.65
C ILE A 17 -5.24 18.85 -1.14
N ASN A 18 -5.30 17.68 -0.50
CA ASN A 18 -5.03 17.50 0.92
C ASN A 18 -3.62 16.96 1.18
N CYS A 19 -2.71 16.96 0.20
CA CYS A 19 -1.34 16.52 0.38
C CYS A 19 -0.36 17.67 0.17
N PHE A 20 0.62 17.78 1.06
CA PHE A 20 1.68 18.78 0.98
C PHE A 20 2.77 18.31 0.00
N THR A 21 2.38 18.20 -1.27
CA THR A 21 3.23 17.75 -2.38
C THR A 21 4.26 18.80 -2.78
N GLU A 22 5.18 18.45 -3.67
CA GLU A 22 6.15 19.42 -4.22
C GLU A 22 5.48 20.65 -4.86
N ILE A 23 4.35 20.45 -5.54
CA ILE A 23 3.57 21.54 -6.15
C ILE A 23 3.04 22.50 -5.08
N GLU A 24 2.54 21.96 -3.97
CA GLU A 24 2.10 22.79 -2.84
C GLU A 24 3.28 23.45 -2.13
N MET A 25 4.38 22.71 -1.91
CA MET A 25 5.61 23.24 -1.33
C MET A 25 6.14 24.44 -2.11
N GLY A 26 6.12 24.41 -3.44
CA GLY A 26 6.56 25.51 -4.30
C GLY A 26 5.81 26.83 -4.13
N LYS A 27 4.64 26.82 -3.47
CA LYS A 27 3.87 28.04 -3.15
C LYS A 27 4.38 28.74 -1.88
N TYR A 28 5.08 28.02 -1.01
CA TYR A 28 5.50 28.50 0.31
C TYR A 28 7.02 28.47 0.53
N LEU A 29 7.73 27.61 -0.21
CA LEU A 29 9.18 27.38 -0.09
C LEU A 29 9.89 27.84 -1.38
N SER A 30 11.14 28.28 -1.25
CA SER A 30 11.97 28.59 -2.40
C SER A 30 12.50 27.32 -3.08
N ASP A 31 12.83 27.40 -4.37
CA ASP A 31 13.43 26.30 -5.14
C ASP A 31 14.70 25.74 -4.48
N TYR A 32 15.46 26.61 -3.81
CA TYR A 32 16.65 26.22 -3.05
C TYR A 32 16.29 25.27 -1.90
N VAL A 33 15.30 25.63 -1.08
CA VAL A 33 14.85 24.82 0.06
C VAL A 33 14.24 23.49 -0.40
N ILE A 34 13.48 23.50 -1.50
CA ILE A 34 12.92 22.28 -2.10
C ILE A 34 14.04 21.35 -2.58
N ARG A 35 15.08 21.89 -3.22
CA ARG A 35 16.23 21.10 -3.66
C ARG A 35 16.96 20.47 -2.48
N GLU A 36 17.20 21.21 -1.40
CA GLU A 36 17.81 20.66 -0.18
C GLU A 36 16.92 19.56 0.45
N LEU A 37 15.60 19.76 0.49
CA LEU A 37 14.67 18.74 0.99
C LEU A 37 14.72 17.46 0.14
N LYS A 38 14.85 17.57 -1.18
CA LYS A 38 15.04 16.42 -2.07
C LYS A 38 16.33 15.65 -1.79
N GLU A 39 17.42 16.34 -1.45
CA GLU A 39 18.67 15.69 -1.05
C GLU A 39 18.48 14.90 0.25
N VAL A 40 17.71 15.44 1.20
CA VAL A 40 17.32 14.74 2.44
C VAL A 40 16.45 13.52 2.16
N GLN A 41 15.40 13.65 1.33
CA GLN A 41 14.55 12.54 0.90
C GLN A 41 15.36 11.43 0.21
N ARG A 42 16.44 11.80 -0.47
CA ARG A 42 17.34 10.86 -1.14
C ARG A 42 18.36 10.23 -0.19
N GLY A 43 18.42 10.64 1.08
CA GLY A 43 19.42 10.20 2.05
C GLY A 43 20.84 10.73 1.76
N GLN A 44 20.96 11.81 0.98
CA GLN A 44 22.24 12.42 0.62
C GLN A 44 22.71 13.44 1.67
N ARG A 45 21.79 13.89 2.53
CA ARG A 45 22.02 14.90 3.56
C ARG A 45 21.07 14.68 4.74
N GLU A 46 21.48 15.08 5.93
CA GLU A 46 20.60 15.12 7.11
C GLU A 46 19.70 16.36 7.14
N LEU A 47 18.54 16.24 7.77
CA LEU A 47 17.62 17.36 7.96
C LEU A 47 18.18 18.35 8.99
N SER A 48 18.69 19.50 8.52
CA SER A 48 19.17 20.56 9.42
C SER A 48 18.00 21.27 10.13
N SER A 49 18.26 21.84 11.31
CA SER A 49 17.26 22.63 12.04
C SER A 49 16.71 23.79 11.23
N GLU A 50 17.57 24.49 10.47
CA GLU A 50 17.15 25.60 9.60
C GLU A 50 16.22 25.13 8.48
N LEU A 51 16.56 24.02 7.80
CA LEU A 51 15.71 23.44 6.77
C LEU A 51 14.37 22.97 7.37
N ALA A 52 14.40 22.33 8.54
CA ALA A 52 13.21 21.89 9.24
C ALA A 52 12.30 23.07 9.65
N ASP A 53 12.85 24.19 10.12
CA ASP A 53 12.07 25.37 10.49
C ASP A 53 11.41 26.04 9.28
N HIS A 54 12.11 26.11 8.14
CA HIS A 54 11.51 26.59 6.88
C HIS A 54 10.34 25.71 6.45
N VAL A 55 10.53 24.38 6.44
CA VAL A 55 9.49 23.43 6.04
C VAL A 55 8.32 23.44 7.04
N ALA A 56 8.57 23.47 8.34
CA ALA A 56 7.53 23.53 9.36
C ALA A 56 6.69 24.81 9.22
N SER A 57 7.32 25.97 9.02
CA SER A 57 6.58 27.22 8.82
C SER A 57 5.66 27.14 7.60
N ALA A 58 6.14 26.56 6.49
CA ALA A 58 5.35 26.36 5.28
C ALA A 58 4.20 25.37 5.48
N MET A 59 4.46 24.20 6.08
CA MET A 59 3.43 23.21 6.42
C MET A 59 2.33 23.80 7.30
N ARG A 60 2.72 24.58 8.32
CA ARG A 60 1.78 25.27 9.20
C ARG A 60 0.91 26.26 8.43
N GLN A 61 1.52 27.13 7.62
CA GLN A 61 0.76 28.11 6.83
C GLN A 61 -0.24 27.43 5.90
N TRP A 62 0.19 26.38 5.19
CA TRP A 62 -0.66 25.58 4.32
C TRP A 62 -1.81 24.90 5.08
N ALA A 63 -1.52 24.27 6.22
CA ALA A 63 -2.50 23.57 7.04
C ALA A 63 -3.54 24.55 7.62
N LEU A 64 -3.09 25.67 8.20
CA LEU A 64 -3.95 26.71 8.76
C LEU A 64 -4.82 27.36 7.68
N ALA A 65 -4.27 27.63 6.48
CA ALA A 65 -5.03 28.19 5.36
C ALA A 65 -6.17 27.26 4.91
N LYS A 66 -6.03 25.94 5.12
CA LYS A 66 -7.07 24.94 4.84
C LYS A 66 -8.01 24.69 6.01
N GLY A 67 -7.80 25.34 7.16
CA GLY A 67 -8.64 25.24 8.36
C GLY A 67 -8.21 24.15 9.35
N ALA A 68 -6.98 23.64 9.26
CA ALA A 68 -6.47 22.71 10.25
C ALA A 68 -6.27 23.39 11.61
N THR A 69 -6.61 22.69 12.69
CA THR A 69 -6.47 23.21 14.06
C THR A 69 -5.44 22.45 14.88
N HIS A 70 -5.15 21.21 14.48
CA HIS A 70 -4.25 20.30 15.14
C HIS A 70 -3.25 19.72 14.13
N PHE A 71 -2.16 19.16 14.65
CA PHE A 71 -1.25 18.29 13.93
C PHE A 71 -1.02 17.00 14.73
N CYS A 72 -0.56 15.95 14.07
CA CYS A 72 -0.16 14.71 14.69
C CYS A 72 0.99 14.03 13.93
N HIS A 73 1.87 13.38 14.67
CA HIS A 73 2.81 12.40 14.12
C HIS A 73 2.07 11.09 13.92
N TRP A 74 1.94 10.70 12.66
CA TRP A 74 1.21 9.51 12.24
C TRP A 74 2.21 8.38 11.99
N PHE A 75 2.06 7.25 12.68
CA PHE A 75 2.97 6.11 12.57
C PHE A 75 2.22 4.78 12.66
N GLN A 76 2.91 3.68 12.32
CA GLN A 76 2.33 2.35 12.22
C GLN A 76 2.95 1.40 13.25
N PRO A 77 2.51 1.42 14.53
CA PRO A 77 3.04 0.53 15.56
C PRO A 77 2.87 -0.95 15.19
N LEU A 78 3.53 -1.84 15.94
CA LEU A 78 3.51 -3.29 15.71
C LEU A 78 2.13 -3.96 15.93
N THR A 79 1.06 -3.19 16.14
CA THR A 79 -0.34 -3.66 16.19
C THR A 79 -0.92 -3.96 14.81
N GLY A 80 -0.31 -3.44 13.74
CA GLY A 80 -0.86 -3.53 12.38
C GLY A 80 -1.88 -2.44 12.04
N LEU A 81 -2.16 -1.54 12.99
CA LEU A 81 -2.98 -0.34 12.80
C LEU A 81 -2.10 0.91 12.88
N THR A 82 -2.66 2.07 12.52
CA THR A 82 -1.99 3.36 12.69
C THR A 82 -2.23 3.94 14.08
N ALA A 83 -1.31 4.78 14.55
CA ALA A 83 -1.44 5.54 15.78
C ALA A 83 -1.16 7.03 15.54
N GLU A 84 -1.82 7.86 16.34
CA GLU A 84 -1.78 9.31 16.25
C GLU A 84 -2.04 9.93 17.63
N LYS A 85 -1.41 11.08 17.88
CA LYS A 85 -1.70 11.97 19.01
C LYS A 85 -1.90 13.37 18.45
N HIS A 86 -3.03 13.99 18.75
CA HIS A 86 -3.38 15.31 18.21
C HIS A 86 -2.93 16.41 19.16
N ASP A 87 -2.02 17.25 18.68
CA ASP A 87 -1.55 18.45 19.36
C ASP A 87 -2.09 19.69 18.63
N SER A 88 -2.59 20.66 19.39
CA SER A 88 -3.08 21.92 18.80
C SER A 88 -1.90 22.81 18.42
N PHE A 89 -2.07 23.64 17.38
CA PHE A 89 -1.06 24.67 17.07
C PHE A 89 -0.93 25.76 18.14
N ILE A 90 -1.77 25.76 19.18
CA ILE A 90 -1.87 26.84 20.17
C ILE A 90 -0.69 26.81 21.15
N THR A 91 0.05 27.90 21.21
CA THR A 91 1.00 28.22 22.30
C THR A 91 0.53 29.47 23.06
N PRO A 92 0.22 29.35 24.37
CA PRO A 92 -0.13 30.51 25.20
C PRO A 92 1.05 31.47 25.37
N THR A 93 0.78 32.78 25.26
CA THR A 93 1.78 33.83 25.52
C THR A 93 1.55 34.54 26.85
N LYS A 94 2.62 35.15 27.40
CA LYS A 94 2.53 36.02 28.58
C LYS A 94 1.65 37.23 28.23
N GLY A 95 0.41 37.23 28.70
CA GLY A 95 -0.59 38.27 28.43
C GLY A 95 -1.96 37.77 27.95
N GLY A 96 -2.20 36.45 27.91
CA GLY A 96 -3.51 35.87 27.59
C GLY A 96 -3.86 35.83 26.11
N LYS A 97 -2.91 36.17 25.21
CA LYS A 97 -3.01 35.94 23.77
C LYS A 97 -2.41 34.58 23.40
N VAL A 98 -2.86 34.04 22.27
CA VAL A 98 -2.40 32.76 21.72
C VAL A 98 -1.63 33.01 20.44
N LEU A 99 -0.52 32.28 20.25
CA LEU A 99 0.17 32.15 18.98
C LEU A 99 -0.09 30.77 18.39
N LEU A 100 -0.06 30.68 17.07
CA LEU A 100 -0.12 29.40 16.37
C LEU A 100 1.30 29.00 15.95
N GLU A 101 1.88 28.03 16.65
CA GLU A 101 3.26 27.60 16.47
C GLU A 101 3.34 26.15 15.97
N PHE A 102 4.31 25.92 15.09
CA PHE A 102 4.74 24.61 14.63
C PHE A 102 6.17 24.79 14.16
N SER A 103 7.12 24.16 14.85
CA SER A 103 8.55 24.39 14.67
C SER A 103 9.23 23.18 14.04
N GLY A 104 10.42 23.38 13.47
CA GLY A 104 11.22 22.30 12.89
C GLY A 104 11.62 21.23 13.91
N LYS A 105 11.57 21.52 15.21
CA LYS A 105 11.77 20.53 16.28
C LYS A 105 10.74 19.40 16.19
N GLU A 106 9.49 19.73 15.88
CA GLU A 106 8.41 18.75 15.69
C GLU A 106 8.65 17.88 14.46
N LEU A 107 9.41 18.32 13.47
CA LEU A 107 9.74 17.51 12.30
C LEU A 107 10.95 16.61 12.53
N ILE A 108 11.96 17.10 13.25
CA ILE A 108 13.20 16.35 13.49
C ILE A 108 12.97 15.23 14.51
N LYS A 109 12.31 15.54 15.63
CA LYS A 109 12.17 14.62 16.75
C LYS A 109 10.95 14.97 17.60
N GLY A 110 9.93 14.12 17.56
CA GLY A 110 8.89 14.09 18.58
C GLY A 110 9.25 13.14 19.73
N GLU A 111 8.71 13.41 20.92
CA GLU A 111 8.75 12.49 22.06
C GLU A 111 7.35 11.94 22.29
N GLY A 112 7.25 10.61 22.38
CA GLY A 112 5.99 9.91 22.61
C GLY A 112 6.12 8.87 23.73
N ASP A 113 4.99 8.52 24.34
CA ASP A 113 4.93 7.39 25.26
C ASP A 113 4.84 6.08 24.47
N ALA A 114 5.90 5.28 24.56
CA ALA A 114 6.06 3.99 23.92
C ALA A 114 5.65 2.81 24.80
N SER A 115 5.35 3.02 26.09
CA SER A 115 5.09 1.92 27.04
C SER A 115 3.84 1.11 26.68
N ALA A 116 2.85 1.76 26.07
CA ALA A 116 1.58 1.13 25.71
C ALA A 116 1.60 0.39 24.36
N PHE A 117 2.68 0.52 23.57
CA PHE A 117 2.76 -0.14 22.26
C PHE A 117 3.42 -1.53 22.36
N PRO A 118 2.92 -2.53 21.59
CA PRO A 118 3.57 -3.82 21.50
C PRO A 118 5.02 -3.66 21.03
N ASN A 119 5.95 -4.26 21.77
CA ASN A 119 7.38 -4.19 21.49
C ASN A 119 8.03 -5.57 21.37
N GLY A 120 7.25 -6.66 21.37
CA GLY A 120 7.76 -8.02 21.22
C GLY A 120 8.73 -8.47 22.32
N GLY A 121 8.71 -7.84 23.50
CA GLY A 121 9.63 -8.11 24.59
C GLY A 121 10.97 -7.37 24.49
N LEU A 122 11.12 -6.46 23.53
CA LEU A 122 12.31 -5.61 23.39
C LEU A 122 12.45 -4.60 24.54
N ARG A 123 11.39 -4.34 25.30
CA ARG A 123 11.38 -3.32 26.35
C ARG A 123 10.70 -3.80 27.63
N ALA A 124 11.17 -3.28 28.76
CA ALA A 124 10.49 -3.44 30.04
C ALA A 124 9.28 -2.50 30.14
N THR A 125 8.23 -2.90 30.86
CA THR A 125 6.96 -2.15 30.96
C THR A 125 7.11 -0.76 31.60
N PHE A 126 8.16 -0.50 32.38
CA PHE A 126 8.40 0.81 32.97
C PHE A 126 9.12 1.80 32.04
N GLU A 127 9.63 1.33 30.88
CA GLU A 127 10.39 2.17 29.95
C GLU A 127 9.46 2.84 28.93
N ALA A 128 9.03 4.06 29.23
CA ALA A 128 8.02 4.77 28.44
C ALA A 128 8.58 5.61 27.27
N ARG A 129 9.86 6.00 27.28
CA ARG A 129 10.33 6.98 26.27
C ARG A 129 10.42 6.36 24.88
N GLY A 130 9.78 6.98 23.88
CA GLY A 130 9.93 6.70 22.46
C GLY A 130 10.17 7.98 21.66
N TYR A 131 10.67 7.83 20.44
CA TYR A 131 10.98 8.93 19.55
C TYR A 131 10.26 8.75 18.22
N THR A 132 9.66 9.83 17.72
CA THR A 132 9.16 9.91 16.35
C THR A 132 10.10 10.76 15.51
N ALA A 133 10.32 10.37 14.26
CA ALA A 133 11.07 11.17 13.29
C ALA A 133 10.28 11.25 11.99
N TRP A 134 10.19 12.43 11.38
CA TRP A 134 9.48 12.61 10.12
C TRP A 134 10.13 11.80 9.00
N ASP A 135 9.31 10.99 8.32
CA ASP A 135 9.67 10.34 7.07
C ASP A 135 9.42 11.31 5.92
N THR A 136 10.48 12.01 5.51
CA THR A 136 10.42 13.02 4.43
C THR A 136 10.03 12.44 3.07
N SER A 137 10.15 11.12 2.88
CA SER A 137 9.80 10.45 1.62
C SER A 137 8.29 10.23 1.45
N SER A 138 7.50 10.42 2.51
CA SER A 138 6.05 10.41 2.49
C SER A 138 5.50 11.82 2.79
N PRO A 139 4.64 12.39 1.93
CA PRO A 139 4.16 13.76 2.09
C PRO A 139 3.25 13.88 3.32
N ALA A 140 3.36 14.99 4.04
CA ALA A 140 2.37 15.35 5.05
C ALA A 140 1.00 15.58 4.38
N PHE A 141 -0.08 15.26 5.07
CA PHE A 141 -1.43 15.35 4.51
C PHE A 141 -2.43 15.90 5.53
N LEU A 142 -3.58 16.37 5.04
CA LEU A 142 -4.71 16.77 5.86
C LEU A 142 -5.78 15.68 5.77
N LYS A 143 -6.13 15.12 6.92
CA LYS A 143 -7.31 14.26 7.03
C LYS A 143 -8.46 15.09 7.56
N GLU A 144 -9.63 14.92 6.95
CA GLU A 144 -10.87 15.59 7.35
C GLU A 144 -11.84 14.56 7.91
N VAL A 145 -12.26 14.75 9.17
CA VAL A 145 -13.27 13.93 9.83
C VAL A 145 -14.38 14.84 10.31
N SER A 146 -15.57 14.72 9.72
CA SER A 146 -16.76 15.51 10.10
C SER A 146 -16.50 17.03 10.13
N GLY A 147 -15.76 17.55 9.14
CA GLY A 147 -15.39 18.96 9.03
C GLY A 147 -14.19 19.40 9.88
N VAL A 148 -13.65 18.53 10.73
CA VAL A 148 -12.43 18.78 11.49
C VAL A 148 -11.23 18.35 10.68
N LYS A 149 -10.30 19.29 10.44
CA LYS A 149 -9.05 19.04 9.72
C LYS A 149 -7.87 19.01 10.68
N THR A 150 -7.04 17.98 10.52
CA THR A 150 -5.79 17.80 11.27
C THR A 150 -4.67 17.54 10.29
N LEU A 151 -3.47 18.08 10.57
CA LEU A 151 -2.24 17.86 9.82
C LEU A 151 -1.56 16.56 10.28
N TYR A 152 -1.37 15.63 9.36
CA TYR A 152 -0.73 14.35 9.61
C TYR A 152 0.67 14.36 9.02
N ILE A 153 1.65 14.03 9.86
CA ILE A 153 3.06 13.97 9.50
C ILE A 153 3.47 12.50 9.56
N PRO A 154 3.72 11.83 8.43
CA PRO A 154 4.16 10.43 8.42
C PRO A 154 5.48 10.28 9.17
N THR A 155 5.54 9.43 10.18
CA THR A 155 6.71 9.30 11.04
C THR A 155 7.15 7.86 11.23
N ALA A 156 8.45 7.70 11.43
CA ALA A 156 9.07 6.50 11.94
C ALA A 156 9.10 6.54 13.47
N PHE A 157 8.83 5.42 14.13
CA PHE A 157 8.76 5.31 15.59
C PHE A 157 9.84 4.37 16.17
N PHE A 158 10.62 4.93 17.09
CA PHE A 158 11.77 4.27 17.71
C PHE A 158 11.61 4.19 19.22
N SER A 159 12.23 3.18 19.81
CA SER A 159 12.47 3.13 21.24
C SER A 159 13.51 4.17 21.68
N TYR A 160 13.71 4.28 22.99
CA TYR A 160 14.79 5.08 23.55
C TYR A 160 16.19 4.64 23.07
N ASN A 161 16.41 3.34 22.88
CA ASN A 161 17.69 2.76 22.46
C ASN A 161 17.85 2.64 20.93
N GLY A 162 16.83 3.07 20.16
CA GLY A 162 16.86 3.04 18.69
C GLY A 162 16.34 1.74 18.06
N GLU A 163 15.71 0.86 18.83
CA GLU A 163 14.95 -0.25 18.26
C GLU A 163 13.72 0.27 17.50
N ALA A 164 13.38 -0.38 16.39
CA ALA A 164 12.17 -0.06 15.64
C ALA A 164 10.94 -0.56 16.40
N LEU A 165 10.00 0.34 16.70
CA LEU A 165 8.74 0.02 17.36
C LEU A 165 7.54 0.15 16.42
N ASP A 166 7.82 0.26 15.11
CA ASP A 166 6.85 0.34 14.04
C ASP A 166 7.17 -0.64 12.91
N LYS A 167 6.26 -0.66 11.93
CA LYS A 167 6.44 -1.40 10.68
C LYS A 167 7.20 -0.60 9.61
N LYS A 168 7.17 0.72 9.68
CA LYS A 168 7.80 1.59 8.67
C LYS A 168 9.33 1.52 8.70
N VAL A 169 9.97 1.52 9.86
CA VAL A 169 11.44 1.46 9.93
C VAL A 169 12.01 0.17 9.32
N PRO A 170 11.47 -1.04 9.63
CA PRO A 170 11.87 -2.26 8.94
C PRO A 170 11.69 -2.19 7.42
N LEU A 171 10.56 -1.65 6.94
CA LEU A 171 10.31 -1.48 5.50
C LEU A 171 11.35 -0.57 4.85
N LEU A 172 11.63 0.61 5.43
CA LEU A 172 12.64 1.54 4.92
C LEU A 172 14.03 0.90 4.84
N ARG A 173 14.42 0.14 5.87
CA ARG A 173 15.68 -0.63 5.88
C ARG A 173 15.71 -1.70 4.79
N SER A 174 14.59 -2.39 4.58
CA SER A 174 14.44 -3.41 3.53
C SER A 174 14.58 -2.80 2.13
N VAL A 175 13.89 -1.70 1.86
CA VAL A 175 13.98 -0.97 0.58
C VAL A 175 15.41 -0.51 0.31
N GLN A 176 16.10 0.06 1.30
CA GLN A 176 17.51 0.46 1.18
C GLN A 176 18.43 -0.72 0.89
N ALA A 177 18.20 -1.87 1.54
CA ALA A 177 18.98 -3.07 1.30
C ALA A 177 18.79 -3.59 -0.14
N VAL A 178 17.54 -3.68 -0.61
CA VAL A 178 17.21 -4.11 -1.97
C VAL A 178 17.82 -3.16 -3.00
N GLU A 179 17.72 -1.84 -2.80
CA GLU A 179 18.31 -0.83 -3.68
C GLU A 179 19.84 -1.02 -3.77
N LYS A 180 20.53 -1.11 -2.63
CA LYS A 180 21.98 -1.28 -2.58
C LYS A 180 22.45 -2.54 -3.33
N GLN A 181 21.77 -3.66 -3.12
CA GLN A 181 22.15 -4.92 -3.79
C GLN A 181 21.82 -4.91 -5.27
N THR A 182 20.69 -4.30 -5.66
CA THR A 182 20.29 -4.16 -7.06
C THR A 182 21.30 -3.30 -7.83
N LEU A 183 21.71 -2.16 -7.27
CA LEU A 183 22.75 -1.31 -7.87
C LEU A 183 24.10 -2.03 -8.00
N ARG A 184 24.47 -2.86 -7.02
CA ARG A 184 25.69 -3.68 -7.10
C ARG A 184 25.63 -4.64 -8.29
N VAL A 185 24.50 -5.29 -8.51
CA VAL A 185 24.30 -6.22 -9.64
C VAL A 185 24.30 -5.49 -10.98
N LEU A 186 23.58 -4.37 -11.09
CA LEU A 186 23.58 -3.55 -12.32
C LEU A 186 24.97 -3.04 -12.68
N LYS A 187 25.77 -2.63 -11.70
CA LYS A 187 27.17 -2.25 -11.90
C LYS A 187 28.00 -3.41 -12.46
N ALA A 188 27.80 -4.63 -11.97
CA ALA A 188 28.48 -5.83 -12.47
C ALA A 188 28.07 -6.18 -13.92
N LEU A 189 26.83 -5.86 -14.32
CA LEU A 189 26.34 -6.00 -15.69
C LEU A 189 26.79 -4.87 -16.64
N GLY A 190 27.64 -3.94 -16.17
CA GLY A 190 28.10 -2.80 -16.97
C GLY A 190 27.05 -1.68 -17.13
N LYS A 191 25.93 -1.74 -16.40
CA LYS A 191 24.87 -0.71 -16.40
C LYS A 191 25.17 0.37 -15.36
N THR A 192 26.24 1.12 -15.59
CA THR A 192 26.76 2.16 -14.68
C THR A 192 25.94 3.47 -14.53
N PRO A 193 24.99 3.87 -15.40
CA PRO A 193 24.29 5.14 -15.17
C PRO A 193 23.19 5.08 -14.10
N ALA A 194 22.72 3.90 -13.70
CA ALA A 194 21.68 3.79 -12.68
C ALA A 194 22.19 4.22 -11.29
N LYS A 195 21.62 5.28 -10.71
CA LYS A 195 22.02 5.77 -9.37
C LYS A 195 21.05 5.37 -8.27
N ARG A 196 19.81 5.03 -8.63
CA ARG A 196 18.73 4.72 -7.70
C ARG A 196 17.85 3.60 -8.24
N ILE A 197 17.28 2.84 -7.31
CA ILE A 197 16.31 1.78 -7.58
C ILE A 197 15.07 2.05 -6.75
N ILE A 198 13.93 2.08 -7.43
CA ILE A 198 12.62 2.25 -6.84
C ILE A 198 12.00 0.86 -6.75
N VAL A 199 11.72 0.44 -5.51
CA VAL A 199 10.88 -0.73 -5.24
C VAL A 199 9.43 -0.29 -5.38
N ASN A 200 8.70 -0.83 -6.34
CA ASN A 200 7.32 -0.47 -6.60
C ASN A 200 6.37 -1.54 -6.06
N ILE A 201 5.27 -1.11 -5.43
CA ILE A 201 4.20 -2.00 -4.97
C ILE A 201 2.84 -1.43 -5.37
N GLY A 202 2.00 -2.24 -5.99
CA GLY A 202 0.60 -1.94 -6.29
C GLY A 202 -0.35 -2.87 -5.54
N PRO A 203 -1.01 -2.41 -4.46
CA PRO A 203 -1.93 -3.24 -3.69
C PRO A 203 -3.32 -3.33 -4.32
N GLU A 204 -3.89 -4.53 -4.29
CA GLU A 204 -5.29 -4.84 -4.57
C GLU A 204 -5.99 -5.13 -3.24
N GLN A 205 -6.89 -4.25 -2.79
CA GLN A 205 -7.52 -4.34 -1.49
C GLN A 205 -8.93 -4.94 -1.60
N GLU A 206 -9.11 -6.15 -1.09
CA GLU A 206 -10.43 -6.76 -0.96
C GLU A 206 -11.07 -6.44 0.40
N TYR A 207 -12.40 -6.41 0.43
CA TYR A 207 -13.21 -6.17 1.64
C TYR A 207 -14.65 -6.65 1.47
N PHE A 208 -15.38 -6.80 2.58
CA PHE A 208 -16.83 -7.01 2.58
C PHE A 208 -17.57 -5.76 3.05
N LEU A 209 -18.78 -5.53 2.53
CA LEU A 209 -19.71 -4.54 3.07
C LEU A 209 -20.91 -5.22 3.75
N VAL A 210 -21.22 -4.78 4.96
CA VAL A 210 -22.40 -5.25 5.71
C VAL A 210 -23.26 -4.05 6.09
N ASP A 211 -24.58 -4.19 6.03
CA ASP A 211 -25.47 -3.15 6.57
C ASP A 211 -25.21 -2.96 8.07
N LYS A 212 -25.04 -1.71 8.49
CA LYS A 212 -24.69 -1.38 9.87
C LYS A 212 -25.69 -1.95 10.88
N ARG A 213 -26.98 -2.04 10.54
CA ARG A 213 -28.00 -2.59 11.43
C ARG A 213 -27.72 -4.06 11.76
N PHE A 214 -27.46 -4.87 10.74
CA PHE A 214 -27.15 -6.30 10.94
C PHE A 214 -25.79 -6.51 11.61
N TYR A 215 -24.83 -5.63 11.34
CA TYR A 215 -23.55 -5.64 12.04
C TYR A 215 -23.72 -5.36 13.55
N ASP A 216 -24.52 -4.37 13.92
CA ASP A 216 -24.76 -4.00 15.31
C ASP A 216 -25.46 -5.12 16.11
N GLU A 217 -26.35 -5.87 15.45
CA GLU A 217 -27.03 -7.05 16.01
C GLU A 217 -26.09 -8.24 16.24
N ARG A 218 -24.90 -8.26 15.63
CA ARG A 218 -23.94 -9.37 15.66
C ARG A 218 -22.72 -9.03 16.51
N ALA A 219 -22.77 -9.39 17.79
CA ALA A 219 -21.66 -9.18 18.72
C ALA A 219 -20.36 -9.88 18.27
N ASP A 220 -20.45 -11.03 17.63
CA ASP A 220 -19.29 -11.75 17.10
C ASP A 220 -18.61 -10.98 15.95
N LEU A 221 -19.38 -10.45 15.00
CA LEU A 221 -18.83 -9.56 13.95
C LEU A 221 -18.19 -8.30 14.54
N ARG A 222 -18.78 -7.72 15.58
CA ARG A 222 -18.24 -6.52 16.24
C ARG A 222 -16.92 -6.75 16.96
N LEU A 223 -16.82 -7.85 17.69
CA LEU A 223 -15.68 -8.11 18.57
C LEU A 223 -14.56 -8.88 17.85
N ALA A 224 -14.90 -9.77 16.92
CA ALA A 224 -13.93 -10.61 16.24
C ALA A 224 -13.69 -10.23 14.77
N GLY A 225 -14.47 -9.30 14.21
CA GLY A 225 -14.41 -8.95 12.77
C GLY A 225 -14.94 -10.06 11.84
N ARG A 226 -15.41 -11.17 12.40
CA ARG A 226 -15.91 -12.35 11.68
C ARG A 226 -17.05 -13.01 12.44
N THR A 227 -17.87 -13.77 11.73
CA THR A 227 -18.84 -14.65 12.36
C THR A 227 -18.13 -15.81 13.05
N VAL A 228 -18.47 -16.06 14.31
CA VAL A 228 -17.99 -17.23 15.08
C VAL A 228 -18.99 -18.39 14.99
N MET A 229 -20.26 -18.05 14.77
CA MET A 229 -21.36 -19.00 14.60
C MET A 229 -22.32 -18.51 13.52
N GLY A 230 -23.10 -19.42 12.94
CA GLY A 230 -24.11 -19.10 11.94
C GLY A 230 -24.30 -20.26 10.96
N ASN A 231 -25.53 -20.49 10.56
CA ASN A 231 -25.81 -21.42 9.46
C ASN A 231 -25.54 -20.70 8.12
N LEU A 232 -25.27 -21.47 7.07
CA LEU A 232 -25.15 -20.91 5.72
C LEU A 232 -26.49 -20.31 5.30
N GLY A 233 -26.43 -19.20 4.56
CA GLY A 233 -27.62 -18.58 3.98
C GLY A 233 -28.32 -19.55 3.03
N ALA A 234 -29.65 -19.43 2.90
CA ALA A 234 -30.42 -20.25 1.95
C ALA A 234 -29.98 -20.03 0.49
N LYS A 235 -29.39 -18.87 0.19
CA LYS A 235 -28.63 -18.58 -1.02
C LYS A 235 -27.20 -18.23 -0.59
N GLY A 236 -26.23 -19.04 -1.03
CA GLY A 236 -24.83 -18.87 -0.68
C GLY A 236 -24.06 -18.10 -1.75
N GLN A 237 -22.81 -18.49 -1.96
CA GLN A 237 -22.06 -18.12 -3.16
C GLN A 237 -22.45 -19.07 -4.29
N GLU A 238 -23.29 -18.59 -5.21
CA GLU A 238 -23.83 -19.39 -6.31
C GLU A 238 -23.07 -19.11 -7.62
N LEU A 239 -23.15 -20.01 -8.61
CA LEU A 239 -22.54 -19.81 -9.94
C LEU A 239 -23.03 -18.54 -10.66
N ASN A 240 -24.23 -18.04 -10.32
CA ASN A 240 -24.77 -16.80 -10.89
C ASN A 240 -24.30 -15.53 -10.15
N ASP A 241 -23.72 -15.65 -8.96
CA ASP A 241 -23.04 -14.57 -8.26
C ASP A 241 -21.62 -14.49 -8.85
N HIS A 242 -21.53 -13.97 -10.08
CA HIS A 242 -20.28 -14.00 -10.82
C HIS A 242 -19.37 -12.80 -10.49
N TYR A 243 -18.07 -13.08 -10.46
CA TYR A 243 -16.99 -12.09 -10.50
C TYR A 243 -17.24 -11.07 -11.63
N TYR A 244 -16.97 -9.79 -11.35
CA TYR A 244 -17.33 -8.68 -12.24
C TYR A 244 -18.83 -8.50 -12.52
N GLY A 245 -19.69 -8.99 -11.64
CA GLY A 245 -21.13 -8.69 -11.67
C GLY A 245 -21.44 -7.20 -11.44
N THR A 246 -22.67 -6.80 -11.77
CA THR A 246 -23.15 -5.43 -11.58
C THR A 246 -23.09 -5.02 -10.11
N ILE A 247 -22.55 -3.83 -9.85
CA ILE A 247 -22.50 -3.22 -8.52
C ILE A 247 -23.84 -2.52 -8.27
N GLY A 248 -24.49 -2.83 -7.14
CA GLY A 248 -25.78 -2.22 -6.79
C GLY A 248 -25.66 -0.74 -6.42
N ASP A 249 -26.71 0.03 -6.69
CA ASP A 249 -26.73 1.51 -6.57
C ASP A 249 -26.17 2.04 -5.25
N ARG A 250 -26.55 1.44 -4.12
CA ARG A 250 -26.06 1.85 -2.80
C ARG A 250 -24.53 1.74 -2.69
N VAL A 251 -23.95 0.66 -3.22
CA VAL A 251 -22.50 0.43 -3.19
C VAL A 251 -21.81 1.35 -4.20
N THR A 252 -22.43 1.60 -5.35
CA THR A 252 -21.92 2.55 -6.35
C THR A 252 -21.78 3.96 -5.77
N VAL A 253 -22.79 4.46 -5.04
CA VAL A 253 -22.74 5.77 -4.38
C VAL A 253 -21.66 5.80 -3.28
N PHE A 254 -21.53 4.74 -2.50
CA PHE A 254 -20.45 4.58 -1.52
C PHE A 254 -19.06 4.63 -2.18
N MET A 255 -18.86 3.86 -3.24
CA MET A 255 -17.58 3.82 -3.98
C MET A 255 -17.26 5.17 -4.63
N SER A 256 -18.27 5.93 -5.04
CA SER A 256 -18.07 7.29 -5.56
C SER A 256 -17.51 8.24 -4.50
N GLU A 257 -18.03 8.21 -3.27
CA GLU A 257 -17.47 9.01 -2.16
C GLU A 257 -16.09 8.49 -1.75
N LEU A 258 -15.90 7.18 -1.72
CA LEU A 258 -14.60 6.57 -1.41
C LEU A 258 -13.51 7.08 -2.37
N ASN A 259 -13.75 7.00 -3.68
CA ASN A 259 -12.80 7.50 -4.68
C ASN A 259 -12.53 8.99 -4.52
N TYR A 260 -13.57 9.80 -4.26
CA TYR A 260 -13.38 11.22 -4.01
C TYR A 260 -12.47 11.52 -2.82
N GLU A 261 -12.68 10.84 -1.69
CA GLU A 261 -11.84 11.01 -0.50
C GLU A 261 -10.40 10.54 -0.73
N LEU A 262 -10.20 9.40 -1.40
CA LEU A 262 -8.88 8.89 -1.77
C LEU A 262 -8.13 9.82 -2.73
N TRP A 263 -8.81 10.33 -3.76
CA TRP A 263 -8.21 11.25 -4.72
C TRP A 263 -7.81 12.57 -4.08
N LYS A 264 -8.57 13.11 -3.11
CA LYS A 264 -8.15 14.30 -2.34
C LYS A 264 -6.83 14.07 -1.59
N LEU A 265 -6.58 12.84 -1.14
CA LEU A 265 -5.34 12.40 -0.48
C LEU A 265 -4.26 11.97 -1.47
N GLY A 266 -4.46 12.15 -2.78
CA GLY A 266 -3.47 11.79 -3.80
C GLY A 266 -3.30 10.27 -3.97
N ILE A 267 -4.25 9.48 -3.48
CA ILE A 267 -4.27 8.02 -3.66
C ILE A 267 -5.00 7.72 -4.97
N SER A 268 -4.27 7.21 -5.96
CA SER A 268 -4.80 6.88 -7.29
C SER A 268 -5.63 5.59 -7.29
N SER A 269 -6.82 5.59 -6.67
CA SER A 269 -7.78 4.50 -6.87
C SER A 269 -8.19 4.42 -8.33
N LYS A 270 -8.02 3.23 -8.92
CA LYS A 270 -8.10 3.05 -10.38
C LYS A 270 -9.17 2.07 -10.78
N THR A 271 -9.24 0.94 -10.09
CA THR A 271 -10.13 -0.16 -10.43
C THR A 271 -10.97 -0.50 -9.20
N GLN A 272 -12.24 -0.79 -9.43
CA GLN A 272 -13.13 -1.32 -8.40
C GLN A 272 -14.12 -2.28 -9.05
N HIS A 273 -14.43 -3.37 -8.36
CA HIS A 273 -15.40 -4.35 -8.85
C HIS A 273 -15.97 -5.19 -7.72
N LYS A 274 -17.01 -5.95 -8.07
CA LYS A 274 -17.52 -7.03 -7.23
C LYS A 274 -16.58 -8.23 -7.31
N GLU A 275 -16.29 -8.81 -6.14
CA GLU A 275 -15.54 -10.06 -6.02
C GLU A 275 -16.47 -11.29 -6.03
N ALA A 276 -15.90 -12.49 -5.93
CA ALA A 276 -16.61 -13.75 -6.07
C ALA A 276 -17.67 -14.01 -4.97
N ALA A 277 -17.45 -13.56 -3.73
CA ALA A 277 -18.44 -13.77 -2.66
C ALA A 277 -19.53 -12.67 -2.63
N PRO A 278 -20.73 -12.99 -2.08
CA PRO A 278 -21.77 -11.99 -1.85
C PRO A 278 -21.27 -10.85 -0.96
N ASN A 279 -21.51 -9.61 -1.40
CA ASN A 279 -21.05 -8.38 -0.76
C ASN A 279 -19.53 -8.25 -0.57
N GLN A 280 -18.73 -9.00 -1.33
CA GLN A 280 -17.29 -8.81 -1.44
C GLN A 280 -16.97 -7.87 -2.60
N PHE A 281 -16.01 -6.98 -2.38
CA PHE A 281 -15.56 -6.00 -3.36
C PHE A 281 -14.05 -5.86 -3.31
N GLU A 282 -13.48 -5.33 -4.38
CA GLU A 282 -12.08 -4.98 -4.48
C GLU A 282 -11.93 -3.52 -4.90
N ILE A 283 -10.87 -2.87 -4.40
CA ILE A 283 -10.35 -1.62 -4.92
C ILE A 283 -8.83 -1.77 -5.14
N ALA A 284 -8.38 -1.46 -6.36
CA ALA A 284 -6.96 -1.45 -6.70
C ALA A 284 -6.48 -0.03 -6.97
N VAL A 285 -5.31 0.29 -6.45
CA VAL A 285 -4.64 1.58 -6.66
C VAL A 285 -3.49 1.44 -7.64
N VAL A 286 -3.15 2.53 -8.34
CA VAL A 286 -1.93 2.57 -9.14
C VAL A 286 -0.72 2.39 -8.21
N TYR A 287 0.25 1.59 -8.65
CA TYR A 287 1.46 1.32 -7.89
C TYR A 287 2.27 2.60 -7.61
N ASP A 288 3.01 2.60 -6.51
CA ASP A 288 3.94 3.66 -6.15
C ASP A 288 5.18 3.05 -5.47
N ALA A 289 6.15 3.88 -5.12
CA ALA A 289 7.29 3.48 -4.30
C ALA A 289 6.79 2.79 -3.01
N ALA A 290 7.40 1.65 -2.64
CA ALA A 290 6.91 0.74 -1.62
C ALA A 290 6.52 1.43 -0.30
N ASN A 291 7.32 2.39 0.15
CA ASN A 291 7.04 3.16 1.36
C ASN A 291 5.76 4.00 1.24
N LEU A 292 5.63 4.77 0.15
CA LEU A 292 4.46 5.60 -0.11
C LEU A 292 3.20 4.76 -0.37
N SER A 293 3.34 3.67 -1.12
CA SER A 293 2.25 2.71 -1.39
C SER A 293 1.73 2.08 -0.10
N THR A 294 2.61 1.76 0.86
CA THR A 294 2.23 1.24 2.18
C THR A 294 1.44 2.26 2.99
N ASP A 295 1.90 3.52 3.04
CA ASP A 295 1.17 4.59 3.72
C ASP A 295 -0.20 4.85 3.06
N HIS A 296 -0.24 4.89 1.73
CA HIS A 296 -1.47 5.05 0.96
C HIS A 296 -2.45 3.90 1.23
N ASN A 297 -2.00 2.65 1.34
CA ASN A 297 -2.88 1.53 1.66
C ASN A 297 -3.45 1.63 3.09
N GLN A 298 -2.65 2.05 4.07
CA GLN A 298 -3.15 2.29 5.43
C GLN A 298 -4.23 3.37 5.46
N LEU A 299 -4.00 4.48 4.75
CA LEU A 299 -5.01 5.53 4.58
C LEU A 299 -6.24 5.03 3.82
N LEU A 300 -6.05 4.18 2.80
CA LEU A 300 -7.14 3.59 2.06
C LEU A 300 -8.05 2.76 2.98
N MET A 301 -7.47 1.88 3.80
CA MET A 301 -8.23 1.05 4.74
C MET A 301 -9.03 1.89 5.74
N ASP A 302 -8.44 2.95 6.27
CA ASP A 302 -9.10 3.88 7.20
C ASP A 302 -10.22 4.70 6.52
N VAL A 303 -9.97 5.28 5.35
CA VAL A 303 -10.98 6.01 4.56
C VAL A 303 -12.11 5.08 4.14
N LEU A 304 -11.80 3.85 3.74
CA LEU A 304 -12.79 2.81 3.39
C LEU A 304 -13.78 2.58 4.53
N GLN A 305 -13.28 2.35 5.75
CA GLN A 305 -14.12 2.12 6.92
C GLN A 305 -14.93 3.37 7.30
N MET A 306 -14.30 4.55 7.26
CA MET A 306 -14.96 5.82 7.56
C MET A 306 -16.10 6.11 6.58
N VAL A 307 -15.86 5.98 5.28
CA VAL A 307 -16.87 6.25 4.25
C VAL A 307 -17.98 5.21 4.32
N ALA A 308 -17.68 3.93 4.56
CA ALA A 308 -18.70 2.90 4.72
C ALA A 308 -19.72 3.27 5.82
N LEU A 309 -19.23 3.78 6.96
CA LEU A 309 -20.08 4.21 8.07
C LEU A 309 -21.00 5.39 7.70
N ARG A 310 -20.52 6.35 6.89
CA ARG A 310 -21.34 7.47 6.39
C ARG A 310 -22.50 6.98 5.50
N HIS A 311 -22.33 5.84 4.83
CA HIS A 311 -23.36 5.18 4.01
C HIS A 311 -24.18 4.11 4.77
N GLY A 312 -24.11 4.10 6.10
CA GLY A 312 -24.83 3.15 6.94
C GLY A 312 -24.39 1.70 6.75
N MET A 313 -23.15 1.48 6.31
CA MET A 313 -22.52 0.18 6.12
C MET A 313 -21.28 0.06 7.01
N VAL A 314 -20.76 -1.15 7.15
CA VAL A 314 -19.48 -1.43 7.79
C VAL A 314 -18.62 -2.19 6.80
N ALA A 315 -17.41 -1.68 6.55
CA ALA A 315 -16.40 -2.37 5.75
C ALA A 315 -15.62 -3.34 6.65
N LEU A 316 -15.71 -4.63 6.34
CA LEU A 316 -14.97 -5.69 7.04
C LEU A 316 -13.69 -6.00 6.26
N LEU A 317 -12.56 -5.82 6.95
CA LEU A 317 -11.22 -6.11 6.43
C LEU A 317 -10.66 -7.45 6.90
N HIS A 318 -11.37 -8.18 7.75
CA HIS A 318 -10.94 -9.51 8.21
C HIS A 318 -10.83 -10.47 7.01
N GLU A 319 -9.82 -11.34 6.98
CA GLU A 319 -9.51 -12.18 5.80
C GLU A 319 -10.56 -13.26 5.54
N LYS A 320 -11.27 -13.69 6.58
CA LYS A 320 -12.39 -14.63 6.48
C LYS A 320 -13.58 -14.22 7.35
N PRO A 321 -14.36 -13.19 6.96
CA PRO A 321 -15.46 -12.70 7.80
C PRO A 321 -16.60 -13.70 7.93
N PHE A 322 -16.87 -14.46 6.86
CA PHE A 322 -17.96 -15.45 6.78
C PHE A 322 -17.42 -16.83 6.40
N ALA A 323 -17.92 -17.87 7.08
CA ALA A 323 -17.57 -19.25 6.75
C ALA A 323 -18.29 -19.71 5.46
N GLY A 324 -17.63 -20.56 4.67
CA GLY A 324 -18.24 -21.20 3.48
C GLY A 324 -18.31 -20.35 2.20
N VAL A 325 -17.75 -19.13 2.20
CA VAL A 325 -17.64 -18.26 1.01
C VAL A 325 -16.19 -17.79 0.83
N ASN A 326 -15.83 -17.16 -0.29
CA ASN A 326 -14.47 -16.62 -0.50
C ASN A 326 -14.03 -15.68 0.65
N GLY A 327 -12.72 -15.67 0.92
CA GLY A 327 -12.12 -14.74 1.87
C GLY A 327 -11.57 -13.50 1.18
N SER A 328 -11.19 -12.50 1.97
CA SER A 328 -10.60 -11.25 1.49
C SER A 328 -9.07 -11.28 1.56
N GLY A 329 -8.42 -11.05 0.42
CA GLY A 329 -6.97 -10.90 0.31
C GLY A 329 -6.50 -9.46 0.17
N LYS A 330 -5.17 -9.31 0.20
CA LYS A 330 -4.48 -8.16 -0.38
C LYS A 330 -3.40 -8.69 -1.32
N HIS A 331 -3.47 -8.38 -2.61
CA HIS A 331 -2.40 -8.78 -3.52
C HIS A 331 -1.39 -7.65 -3.66
N ASP A 332 -0.12 -7.96 -3.45
CA ASP A 332 0.96 -7.00 -3.60
C ASP A 332 1.67 -7.23 -4.94
N ASN A 333 1.43 -6.33 -5.89
CA ASN A 333 2.10 -6.33 -7.18
C ASN A 333 3.48 -5.66 -7.07
N TRP A 334 4.53 -6.46 -6.95
CA TRP A 334 5.89 -6.04 -6.65
C TRP A 334 6.80 -6.01 -7.88
N SER A 335 7.58 -4.94 -8.04
CA SER A 335 8.60 -4.82 -9.11
C SER A 335 9.75 -3.89 -8.72
N LEU A 336 10.82 -3.90 -9.51
CA LEU A 336 11.98 -3.03 -9.37
C LEU A 336 12.14 -2.18 -10.63
N ALA A 337 12.31 -0.87 -10.45
CA ALA A 337 12.60 0.04 -11.54
C ALA A 337 13.81 0.92 -11.22
N THR A 338 14.57 1.29 -12.25
CA THR A 338 15.56 2.37 -12.15
C THR A 338 14.87 3.73 -12.13
N GLU A 339 15.57 4.77 -11.69
CA GLU A 339 15.06 6.16 -11.65
C GLU A 339 14.62 6.73 -13.01
N ASP A 340 15.11 6.18 -14.12
CA ASP A 340 14.70 6.54 -15.48
C ASP A 340 13.45 5.78 -15.97
N GLY A 341 12.87 4.92 -15.12
CA GLY A 341 11.65 4.16 -15.41
C GLY A 341 11.87 2.77 -16.01
N THR A 342 13.12 2.31 -16.17
CA THR A 342 13.38 0.96 -16.70
C THR A 342 12.98 -0.11 -15.67
N ASN A 343 11.96 -0.90 -15.98
CA ASN A 343 11.52 -2.03 -15.16
C ASN A 343 12.45 -3.24 -15.34
N LEU A 344 13.05 -3.72 -14.25
CA LEU A 344 14.00 -4.84 -14.25
C LEU A 344 13.35 -6.21 -14.41
N TYR A 345 12.04 -6.31 -14.17
CA TYR A 345 11.21 -7.49 -14.39
C TYR A 345 10.42 -7.46 -15.69
N ALA A 346 10.59 -6.42 -16.51
CA ALA A 346 10.06 -6.42 -17.87
C ALA A 346 10.97 -7.29 -18.76
N PRO A 347 10.44 -8.36 -19.37
CA PRO A 347 11.26 -9.28 -20.15
C PRO A 347 11.74 -8.71 -21.49
N GLY A 348 11.04 -7.71 -22.03
CA GLY A 348 11.32 -7.15 -23.36
C GLY A 348 10.88 -8.08 -24.49
N ASN A 349 11.27 -7.73 -25.72
CA ASN A 349 10.90 -8.49 -26.93
C ASN A 349 11.75 -9.76 -27.11
N ASP A 350 13.04 -9.70 -26.74
CA ASP A 350 14.00 -10.80 -26.87
C ASP A 350 14.29 -11.42 -25.50
N LEU A 351 13.32 -12.20 -25.00
CA LEU A 351 13.32 -12.81 -23.66
C LEU A 351 14.60 -13.61 -23.34
N GLU A 352 15.07 -14.37 -24.33
CA GLU A 352 16.19 -15.32 -24.22
C GLU A 352 17.55 -14.60 -24.14
N GLU A 353 17.63 -13.38 -24.68
CA GLU A 353 18.86 -12.59 -24.77
C GLU A 353 18.91 -11.50 -23.68
N ASN A 354 17.80 -11.24 -22.98
CA ASN A 354 17.73 -10.27 -21.90
C ASN A 354 18.35 -10.81 -20.60
N LEU A 355 19.69 -10.86 -20.59
CA LEU A 355 20.48 -11.35 -19.45
C LEU A 355 20.14 -10.63 -18.14
N GLN A 356 19.86 -9.33 -18.20
CA GLN A 356 19.47 -8.55 -17.01
C GLN A 356 18.19 -9.10 -16.39
N PHE A 357 17.13 -9.25 -17.20
CA PHE A 357 15.87 -9.81 -16.75
C PHE A 357 16.04 -11.23 -16.20
N LEU A 358 16.74 -12.12 -16.95
CA LEU A 358 16.96 -13.51 -16.54
C LEU A 358 17.73 -13.60 -15.21
N LEU A 359 18.71 -12.72 -14.99
CA LEU A 359 19.45 -12.65 -13.73
C LEU A 359 18.56 -12.22 -12.55
N PHE A 360 17.74 -11.18 -12.71
CA PHE A 360 16.82 -10.75 -11.66
C PHE A 360 15.70 -11.76 -11.40
N LEU A 361 15.20 -12.41 -12.46
CA LEU A 361 14.23 -13.49 -12.37
C LEU A 361 14.80 -14.67 -11.56
N THR A 362 15.98 -15.17 -11.91
CA THR A 362 16.63 -16.29 -11.22
C THR A 362 17.00 -15.93 -9.78
N ALA A 363 17.46 -14.71 -9.52
CA ALA A 363 17.70 -14.21 -8.18
C ALA A 363 16.42 -14.17 -7.33
N PHE A 364 15.30 -13.73 -7.91
CA PHE A 364 14.00 -13.73 -7.22
C PHE A 364 13.54 -15.16 -6.90
N ILE A 365 13.64 -16.08 -7.86
CA ILE A 365 13.31 -17.50 -7.65
C ILE A 365 14.14 -18.08 -6.52
N LYS A 366 15.46 -17.84 -6.54
CA LYS A 366 16.37 -18.33 -5.50
C LYS A 366 16.03 -17.75 -4.12
N ALA A 367 15.67 -16.47 -4.04
CA ALA A 367 15.28 -15.84 -2.80
C ALA A 367 13.97 -16.43 -2.22
N MET A 368 12.97 -16.70 -3.06
CA MET A 368 11.73 -17.31 -2.60
C MET A 368 11.90 -18.77 -2.17
N ASP A 369 12.78 -19.51 -2.83
CA ASP A 369 13.14 -20.88 -2.43
C ASP A 369 13.90 -20.91 -1.09
N GLU A 370 14.94 -20.08 -0.96
CA GLU A 370 15.80 -20.06 0.22
C GLU A 370 15.10 -19.50 1.47
N TYR A 371 14.26 -18.47 1.29
CA TYR A 371 13.59 -17.77 2.38
C TYR A 371 12.08 -18.08 2.47
N ALA A 372 11.61 -19.17 1.88
CA ALA A 372 10.20 -19.57 1.90
C ALA A 372 9.55 -19.51 3.30
N PRO A 373 10.17 -20.04 4.38
CA PRO A 373 9.58 -19.94 5.72
C PRO A 373 9.41 -18.48 6.20
N LEU A 374 10.36 -17.60 5.87
CA LEU A 374 10.32 -16.19 6.25
C LEU A 374 9.22 -15.45 5.49
N ILE A 375 9.08 -15.70 4.17
CA ILE A 375 8.01 -15.12 3.35
C ILE A 375 6.64 -15.56 3.88
N ARG A 376 6.47 -16.86 4.17
CA ARG A 376 5.23 -17.38 4.77
C ARG A 376 4.91 -16.73 6.11
N ALA A 377 5.91 -16.56 6.98
CA ALA A 377 5.74 -15.93 8.28
C ALA A 377 5.31 -14.46 8.14
N GLY A 378 5.78 -13.77 7.10
CA GLY A 378 5.37 -12.41 6.76
C GLY A 378 3.86 -12.26 6.52
N ALA A 379 3.15 -13.32 6.08
CA ALA A 379 1.70 -13.33 5.88
C ALA A 379 0.94 -14.16 6.93
N ALA A 380 1.58 -14.59 8.01
CA ALA A 380 0.95 -15.43 9.03
C ALA A 380 0.21 -14.59 10.07
N THR A 381 -1.12 -14.59 10.00
CA THR A 381 -2.00 -14.02 11.03
C THR A 381 -3.14 -14.97 11.31
N ALA A 382 -3.71 -14.92 12.53
CA ALA A 382 -4.82 -15.79 12.91
C ALA A 382 -6.02 -15.65 11.94
N GLY A 383 -6.31 -14.43 11.47
CA GLY A 383 -7.36 -14.18 10.48
C GLY A 383 -7.03 -14.81 9.12
N ASN A 384 -5.80 -14.63 8.64
CA ASN A 384 -5.38 -15.12 7.33
C ASN A 384 -5.23 -16.64 7.25
N ASP A 385 -4.95 -17.31 8.36
CA ASP A 385 -4.91 -18.78 8.43
C ASP A 385 -6.30 -19.41 8.21
N HIS A 386 -7.39 -18.66 8.42
CA HIS A 386 -8.73 -19.10 8.01
C HIS A 386 -9.01 -18.92 6.52
N ARG A 387 -8.18 -18.15 5.81
CA ARG A 387 -8.33 -17.85 4.38
C ARG A 387 -7.46 -18.76 3.51
N LEU A 388 -6.16 -18.86 3.82
CA LEU A 388 -5.18 -19.57 2.99
C LEU A 388 -5.55 -21.04 2.78
N GLY A 389 -5.40 -21.54 1.55
CA GLY A 389 -5.72 -22.90 1.16
C GLY A 389 -7.22 -23.19 0.95
N SER A 390 -8.05 -22.15 0.84
CA SER A 390 -9.48 -22.26 0.60
C SER A 390 -9.95 -21.27 -0.46
N SER A 391 -10.95 -21.65 -1.27
CA SER A 391 -11.78 -20.74 -2.08
C SER A 391 -10.96 -19.65 -2.80
N GLU A 392 -10.14 -20.06 -3.78
CA GLU A 392 -9.24 -19.24 -4.61
C GLU A 392 -8.02 -18.63 -3.89
N ALA A 393 -7.98 -18.61 -2.56
CA ALA A 393 -6.79 -18.19 -1.83
C ALA A 393 -5.65 -19.22 -1.99
N PRO A 394 -4.39 -18.76 -2.11
CA PRO A 394 -3.26 -19.66 -2.26
C PRO A 394 -3.06 -20.54 -1.01
N PRO A 395 -2.47 -21.74 -1.15
CA PRO A 395 -2.10 -22.55 0.00
C PRO A 395 -1.00 -21.87 0.82
N ALA A 396 -0.81 -22.34 2.06
CA ALA A 396 0.27 -21.89 2.95
C ALA A 396 1.68 -22.37 2.52
N ILE A 397 1.83 -22.92 1.32
CA ILE A 397 3.07 -23.47 0.78
C ILE A 397 3.60 -22.48 -0.25
N ILE A 398 4.81 -21.95 -0.05
CA ILE A 398 5.42 -21.01 -0.99
C ILE A 398 5.75 -21.72 -2.31
N SER A 399 5.24 -21.17 -3.40
CA SER A 399 5.57 -21.58 -4.77
C SER A 399 5.47 -20.38 -5.70
N ILE A 400 6.25 -20.40 -6.79
CA ILE A 400 6.20 -19.39 -7.84
C ILE A 400 5.57 -20.00 -9.09
N TYR A 401 4.64 -19.26 -9.69
CA TYR A 401 4.16 -19.53 -11.04
C TYR A 401 4.81 -18.58 -12.04
N LEU A 402 5.56 -19.13 -13.01
CA LEU A 402 6.22 -18.36 -14.07
C LEU A 402 5.49 -18.41 -15.41
N GLY A 403 4.62 -19.41 -15.60
CA GLY A 403 4.04 -19.75 -16.90
C GLY A 403 4.97 -20.58 -17.80
N GLU A 404 4.38 -21.23 -18.79
CA GLU A 404 5.02 -22.29 -19.58
C GLU A 404 6.28 -21.82 -20.32
N GLN A 405 6.24 -20.64 -20.95
CA GLN A 405 7.36 -20.13 -21.73
C GLN A 405 8.58 -19.82 -20.87
N LEU A 406 8.41 -19.08 -19.76
CA LEU A 406 9.52 -18.76 -18.86
C LEU A 406 10.11 -20.02 -18.22
N SER A 407 9.26 -20.96 -17.83
CA SER A 407 9.71 -22.27 -17.34
C SER A 407 10.53 -23.02 -18.38
N SER A 408 10.09 -23.04 -19.64
CA SER A 408 10.81 -23.70 -20.74
C SER A 408 12.18 -23.06 -21.01
N ILE A 409 12.28 -21.72 -20.92
CA ILE A 409 13.55 -21.00 -21.09
C ILE A 409 14.52 -21.35 -19.96
N LEU A 410 14.06 -21.34 -18.71
CA LEU A 410 14.91 -21.72 -17.58
C LEU A 410 15.37 -23.18 -17.67
N GLU A 411 14.48 -24.10 -18.08
CA GLU A 411 14.86 -25.49 -18.32
C GLU A 411 15.90 -25.64 -19.43
N ALA A 412 15.74 -24.91 -20.54
CA ALA A 412 16.69 -24.93 -21.65
C ALA A 412 18.09 -24.47 -21.21
N ILE A 413 18.15 -23.40 -20.40
CA ILE A 413 19.40 -22.90 -19.80
C ILE A 413 20.08 -23.99 -18.94
N THR A 414 19.31 -24.77 -18.17
CA THR A 414 19.88 -25.86 -17.34
C THR A 414 20.39 -27.06 -18.15
N LYS A 415 19.89 -27.28 -19.37
CA LYS A 415 20.21 -28.44 -20.21
C LYS A 415 21.28 -28.14 -21.27
N GLU A 416 21.99 -27.00 -21.17
CA GLU A 416 23.03 -26.51 -22.11
C GLU A 416 22.59 -26.45 -23.59
N GLY A 417 21.28 -26.38 -23.87
CA GLY A 417 20.71 -26.53 -25.21
C GLY A 417 19.85 -25.35 -25.61
N SER A 418 20.16 -24.76 -26.77
CA SER A 418 19.47 -23.63 -27.42
C SER A 418 17.97 -23.55 -27.14
N CYS A 419 17.51 -22.37 -26.72
CA CYS A 419 16.09 -22.11 -26.58
C CYS A 419 15.43 -21.92 -27.96
N ALA A 420 14.24 -22.51 -28.13
CA ALA A 420 13.49 -22.38 -29.37
C ALA A 420 12.63 -21.10 -29.31
N LYS A 421 12.88 -20.15 -30.21
CA LYS A 421 12.11 -18.91 -30.32
C LYS A 421 10.61 -19.21 -30.46
N GLY A 422 9.84 -18.87 -29.42
CA GLY A 422 8.38 -18.92 -29.46
C GLY A 422 7.83 -17.89 -30.45
N LYS A 423 7.00 -18.32 -31.41
CA LYS A 423 6.29 -17.38 -32.31
C LYS A 423 5.17 -16.68 -31.55
N SER A 424 5.00 -15.37 -31.74
CA SER A 424 3.79 -14.66 -31.30
C SER A 424 2.55 -15.31 -31.93
N GLN A 425 1.62 -15.76 -31.10
CA GLN A 425 0.38 -16.39 -31.52
C GLN A 425 -0.77 -15.41 -31.27
N TYR A 426 -1.79 -15.43 -32.12
CA TYR A 426 -3.04 -14.71 -31.88
C TYR A 426 -4.12 -15.69 -31.43
N VAL A 427 -5.02 -15.25 -30.55
CA VAL A 427 -6.15 -16.05 -30.11
C VAL A 427 -7.08 -16.29 -31.30
N LYS A 428 -7.33 -17.56 -31.64
CA LYS A 428 -8.27 -17.94 -32.71
C LYS A 428 -9.70 -17.77 -32.21
N MET A 429 -10.25 -16.56 -32.38
CA MET A 429 -11.56 -16.17 -31.87
C MET A 429 -12.74 -16.66 -32.73
N GLY A 430 -12.48 -17.10 -33.98
CA GLY A 430 -13.53 -17.59 -34.90
C GLY A 430 -14.57 -16.55 -35.34
N ILE A 431 -14.36 -15.28 -34.99
CA ILE A 431 -15.27 -14.15 -35.24
C ILE A 431 -14.46 -13.00 -35.85
N SER A 432 -14.92 -12.46 -36.97
CA SER A 432 -14.23 -11.37 -37.71
C SER A 432 -14.56 -9.97 -37.22
N ALA A 433 -15.66 -9.80 -36.47
CA ALA A 433 -16.09 -8.51 -35.94
C ALA A 433 -15.29 -8.04 -34.71
N LEU A 434 -14.42 -8.89 -34.16
CA LEU A 434 -13.61 -8.59 -32.98
C LEU A 434 -12.14 -8.38 -33.36
N PRO A 435 -11.40 -7.55 -32.61
CA PRO A 435 -9.97 -7.39 -32.83
C PRO A 435 -9.25 -8.73 -32.61
N GLN A 436 -8.22 -8.98 -33.43
CA GLN A 436 -7.34 -10.11 -33.18
C GLN A 436 -6.55 -9.83 -31.91
N LEU A 437 -6.77 -10.68 -30.89
CA LEU A 437 -6.09 -10.54 -29.61
C LEU A 437 -4.73 -11.24 -29.71
N PRO A 438 -3.59 -10.54 -29.49
CA PRO A 438 -2.33 -11.22 -29.30
C PRO A 438 -2.48 -12.14 -28.08
N LYS A 439 -2.05 -13.39 -28.20
CA LYS A 439 -2.03 -14.32 -27.08
C LYS A 439 -0.88 -13.91 -26.18
N ASP A 440 -1.20 -13.56 -24.94
CA ASP A 440 -0.20 -13.28 -23.92
C ASP A 440 0.74 -14.49 -23.75
N LEU A 441 1.98 -14.19 -23.40
CA LEU A 441 3.08 -15.15 -23.32
C LEU A 441 2.83 -16.26 -22.28
N THR A 442 2.01 -15.98 -21.27
CA THR A 442 1.65 -16.92 -20.21
C THR A 442 0.16 -16.81 -19.88
N ASP A 443 -0.46 -17.95 -19.56
CA ASP A 443 -1.76 -17.97 -18.90
C ASP A 443 -1.58 -17.60 -17.42
N ARG A 444 -2.61 -17.14 -16.72
CA ARG A 444 -2.51 -16.73 -15.32
C ARG A 444 -3.01 -17.83 -14.39
N ASN A 445 -2.16 -18.28 -13.45
CA ASN A 445 -2.60 -19.15 -12.37
C ASN A 445 -2.97 -18.34 -11.13
N ARG A 446 -4.27 -18.31 -10.78
CA ARG A 446 -4.83 -17.55 -9.63
C ARG A 446 -4.49 -18.17 -8.27
N THR A 447 -4.17 -19.47 -8.19
CA THR A 447 -3.99 -20.17 -6.91
C THR A 447 -2.55 -20.24 -6.42
N SER A 448 -1.58 -19.74 -7.19
CA SER A 448 -0.19 -19.67 -6.76
C SER A 448 0.01 -18.54 -5.75
N PRO A 449 0.73 -18.76 -4.63
CA PRO A 449 1.09 -17.72 -3.67
C PRO A 449 1.83 -16.55 -4.30
N ILE A 450 2.73 -16.85 -5.24
CA ILE A 450 3.49 -15.86 -6.02
C ILE A 450 3.32 -16.19 -7.49
N ALA A 451 3.03 -15.19 -8.32
CA ALA A 451 2.96 -15.38 -9.76
C ALA A 451 3.63 -14.24 -10.51
N PHE A 452 4.36 -14.59 -11.58
CA PHE A 452 4.84 -13.61 -12.54
C PHE A 452 3.68 -13.20 -13.46
N THR A 453 3.34 -11.91 -13.47
CA THR A 453 2.20 -11.36 -14.23
C THR A 453 2.65 -10.45 -15.37
N GLY A 454 3.69 -10.89 -16.08
CA GLY A 454 4.18 -10.29 -17.33
C GLY A 454 5.36 -9.33 -17.16
N ASN A 455 5.33 -8.46 -16.15
CA ASN A 455 6.40 -7.49 -15.89
C ASN A 455 6.65 -7.23 -14.39
N LYS A 456 6.08 -8.06 -13.51
CA LYS A 456 6.07 -7.93 -12.06
C LYS A 456 5.71 -9.25 -11.42
N PHE A 457 5.93 -9.37 -10.12
CA PHE A 457 5.47 -10.49 -9.31
C PHE A 457 4.28 -10.07 -8.44
N GLU A 458 3.26 -10.90 -8.40
CA GLU A 458 2.07 -10.68 -7.58
C GLU A 458 2.14 -11.63 -6.38
N TYR A 459 2.21 -11.07 -5.17
CA TYR A 459 2.21 -11.82 -3.92
C TYR A 459 0.80 -11.84 -3.31
N ARG A 460 0.17 -13.01 -3.30
CA ARG A 460 -1.27 -13.17 -3.00
C ARG A 460 -1.58 -13.59 -1.57
N MET A 461 -0.55 -13.89 -0.78
CA MET A 461 -0.75 -14.42 0.56
C MET A 461 -1.10 -13.35 1.58
N VAL A 462 -0.89 -12.06 1.30
CA VAL A 462 -1.11 -11.00 2.28
C VAL A 462 -2.58 -10.95 2.66
N GLY A 463 -2.84 -10.83 3.97
CA GLY A 463 -4.21 -10.69 4.49
C GLY A 463 -4.80 -9.33 4.14
N SER A 464 -6.11 -9.26 3.93
CA SER A 464 -6.81 -7.99 3.67
C SER A 464 -6.66 -6.96 4.80
N SER A 465 -6.53 -7.37 6.06
CA SER A 465 -6.33 -6.44 7.20
C SER A 465 -4.86 -6.11 7.48
N GLN A 466 -3.95 -6.86 6.87
CA GLN A 466 -2.53 -6.81 7.21
C GLN A 466 -1.85 -5.56 6.62
N SER A 467 -0.90 -4.96 7.34
CA SER A 467 -0.02 -3.94 6.75
C SER A 467 0.88 -4.56 5.66
N MET A 468 1.17 -3.79 4.61
CA MET A 468 2.08 -4.20 3.54
C MET A 468 3.58 -4.19 3.94
N ALA A 469 3.93 -3.47 5.02
CA ALA A 469 5.30 -3.25 5.47
C ALA A 469 6.03 -4.47 6.04
#